data_AF-A0A6N2Z5U9-F1
#
_entry.id   AF-A0A6N2Z5U9-F1
#
_cell.length_a   1.000
_cell.length_b   1.000
_cell.length_c   1.000
_cell.angle_alpha   90.00
_cell.angle_beta   90.00
_cell.angle_gamma   90.00
#
_symmetry.space_group_name_H-M   'P 1'
#
loop_
_entity.id
_entity.type
_entity.pdbx_description
1 polymer ?
#
loop_
_entity_poly.entity_id
_entity_poly.type
_entity_poly.pdbx_seq_one_letter_code
_entity_poly.pdbx_strand_id
1 'polypeptide(L)'
;MDYLLIILKIFILEYLIILTHELIHIITALILKLKPTYVYIIPFVIYFEESKLKIKFKLLREDPVTSRTHYKSIDISSKLNYNILLKKLRYYNFVGPLFDFIIFIILLSFGLLNIKHSYLALLSLIHLTISSVNFFNSDGKFAIGSKEDSRCAFDLIRSFTLCGNGKVSESSKRILTDIHMEISENIVIEEFDVNDLWNFLNNISFFTNSLLSYLNGDLLRIHNKSFDFFERLIKDFKNIKLYDYRQEEKTSIAILYYLIYKKILDRKFDIKAIDIPNLKFLNPYYEELFNLFFNESNNLEFLSNNKNLPSYASYCNGYSKLLKNLLKYYSN
;
A
#
# COMPACT_ATOMS: atom_id res chain seq x y z
N MET A 1 27.32 10.34 27.39
CA MET A 1 28.03 10.14 26.11
C MET A 1 27.84 8.72 25.58
N ASP A 2 27.89 7.69 26.45
CA ASP A 2 27.76 6.29 26.04
C ASP A 2 26.38 5.89 25.50
N TYR A 3 25.28 6.40 26.07
CA TYR A 3 23.92 6.09 25.58
C TYR A 3 23.67 6.61 24.16
N LEU A 4 24.19 7.79 23.82
CA LEU A 4 24.05 8.35 22.47
C LEU A 4 24.80 7.50 21.44
N LEU A 5 25.97 6.97 21.82
CA LEU A 5 26.78 6.10 20.98
C LEU A 5 26.14 4.71 20.82
N ILE A 6 25.46 4.20 21.86
CA ILE A 6 24.66 2.96 21.79
C ILE A 6 23.44 3.15 20.87
N ILE A 7 22.69 4.24 21.03
CA ILE A 7 21.54 4.56 20.19
C ILE A 7 21.96 4.68 18.71
N LEU A 8 23.07 5.38 18.44
CA LEU A 8 23.61 5.49 17.08
C LEU A 8 23.98 4.12 16.49
N LYS A 9 24.61 3.24 17.28
CA LYS A 9 24.92 1.87 16.86
C LYS A 9 23.66 1.07 16.52
N ILE A 10 22.62 1.18 17.35
CA ILE A 10 21.32 0.54 17.14
C ILE A 10 20.71 1.02 15.82
N PHE A 11 20.68 2.33 15.57
CA PHE A 11 20.15 2.90 14.33
C PHE A 11 20.93 2.45 13.09
N ILE A 12 22.26 2.46 13.14
CA ILE A 12 23.10 2.01 12.02
C ILE A 12 22.86 0.52 11.75
N LEU A 13 22.76 -0.29 12.80
CA LEU A 13 22.55 -1.72 12.65
C LEU A 13 21.17 -2.04 12.08
N GLU A 14 20.11 -1.43 12.62
CA GLU A 14 18.75 -1.58 12.09
C GLU A 14 18.70 -1.21 10.60
N TYR A 15 19.35 -0.11 10.24
CA TYR A 15 19.47 0.29 8.85
C TYR A 15 20.17 -0.77 7.99
N LEU A 16 21.24 -1.39 8.49
CA LEU A 16 21.94 -2.47 7.78
C LEU A 16 21.07 -3.72 7.63
N ILE A 17 20.26 -4.06 8.63
CA ILE A 17 19.29 -5.16 8.54
C ILE A 17 18.25 -4.84 7.46
N ILE A 18 17.61 -3.66 7.51
CA ILE A 18 16.64 -3.22 6.48
C ILE A 18 17.28 -3.27 5.08
N LEU A 19 18.51 -2.76 4.94
CA LEU A 19 19.20 -2.73 3.66
C LEU A 19 19.46 -4.14 3.10
N THR A 20 19.92 -5.06 3.95
CA THR A 20 20.21 -6.43 3.55
C THR A 20 18.94 -7.23 3.28
N HIS A 21 17.89 -7.02 4.08
CA HIS A 21 16.55 -7.57 3.86
C HIS A 21 16.01 -7.19 2.47
N GLU A 22 16.02 -5.90 2.12
CA GLU A 22 15.57 -5.44 0.80
C GLU A 22 16.48 -5.93 -0.33
N LEU A 23 17.79 -6.05 -0.09
CA LEU A 23 18.71 -6.62 -1.07
C LEU A 23 18.34 -8.07 -1.40
N ILE A 24 17.98 -8.87 -0.40
CA ILE A 24 17.52 -10.25 -0.58
C ILE A 24 16.21 -10.30 -1.38
N HIS A 25 15.28 -9.36 -1.13
CA HIS A 25 14.10 -9.21 -1.98
C HIS A 25 14.46 -8.91 -3.43
N ILE A 26 15.37 -7.97 -3.69
CA ILE A 26 15.81 -7.64 -5.05
C ILE A 26 16.42 -8.87 -5.75
N ILE A 27 17.29 -9.60 -5.06
CA ILE A 27 17.91 -10.83 -5.61
C ILE A 27 16.82 -11.84 -5.95
N THR A 28 15.90 -12.08 -5.03
CA THR A 28 14.78 -13.01 -5.21
C THR A 28 13.89 -12.59 -6.38
N ALA A 29 13.59 -11.29 -6.48
CA ALA A 29 12.80 -10.73 -7.56
C ALA A 29 13.44 -10.99 -8.93
N LEU A 30 14.75 -10.78 -9.05
CA LEU A 30 15.50 -11.05 -10.27
C LEU A 30 15.43 -12.54 -10.66
N ILE A 31 15.59 -13.45 -9.69
CA ILE A 31 15.45 -14.91 -9.90
C ILE A 31 14.02 -15.25 -10.39
N LEU A 32 13.01 -14.61 -9.82
CA LEU A 32 11.60 -14.77 -10.22
C LEU A 32 11.23 -14.04 -11.51
N LYS A 33 12.18 -13.35 -12.15
CA LYS A 33 12.02 -12.53 -13.36
C LYS A 33 11.10 -11.32 -13.17
N LEU A 34 10.95 -10.83 -11.93
CA LEU A 34 10.33 -9.55 -11.61
C LEU A 34 11.38 -8.46 -11.85
N LYS A 35 11.09 -7.50 -12.74
CA LYS A 35 12.06 -6.46 -13.11
C LYS A 35 11.89 -5.23 -12.21
N PRO A 36 12.79 -4.96 -11.25
CA PRO A 36 12.68 -3.77 -10.40
C PRO A 36 12.87 -2.49 -11.24
N THR A 37 12.16 -1.43 -10.88
CA THR A 37 12.32 -0.09 -11.46
C THR A 37 12.93 0.88 -10.46
N TYR A 38 12.60 0.75 -9.18
CA TYR A 38 13.27 1.48 -8.11
C TYR A 38 13.17 0.73 -6.79
N VAL A 39 14.09 1.03 -5.89
CA VAL A 39 14.09 0.62 -4.49
C VAL A 39 14.23 1.87 -3.65
N TYR A 40 13.33 2.06 -2.69
CA TYR A 40 13.43 3.08 -1.66
C TYR A 40 13.82 2.41 -0.35
N ILE A 41 14.85 2.92 0.30
CA ILE A 41 15.26 2.58 1.66
C ILE A 41 15.58 3.91 2.30
N ILE A 42 14.82 4.34 3.32
CA ILE A 42 14.99 5.67 3.94
C ILE A 42 16.48 5.94 4.14
N PRO A 43 17.06 7.08 3.68
CA PRO A 43 16.47 8.16 2.90
C PRO A 43 16.77 8.08 1.39
N PHE A 44 17.33 6.99 0.88
CA PHE A 44 17.77 6.85 -0.50
C PHE A 44 16.74 6.17 -1.39
N VAL A 45 16.60 6.67 -2.62
CA VAL A 45 15.92 5.98 -3.70
C VAL A 45 16.95 5.60 -4.76
N ILE A 46 16.99 4.33 -5.12
CA ILE A 46 17.83 3.76 -6.17
C ILE A 46 16.92 3.45 -7.36
N TYR A 47 17.13 4.13 -8.50
CA TYR A 47 16.40 3.88 -9.74
C TYR A 47 17.20 2.95 -10.65
N PHE A 48 16.50 1.98 -11.26
CA PHE A 48 17.02 1.05 -12.25
C PHE A 48 16.51 1.46 -13.64
N GLU A 49 17.14 2.46 -14.25
CA GLU A 49 16.88 2.85 -15.63
C GLU A 49 17.78 2.05 -16.59
N GLU A 50 17.34 1.86 -17.84
CA GLU A 50 17.77 0.91 -18.90
C GLU A 50 19.29 0.69 -19.16
N SER A 51 20.18 1.34 -18.42
CA SER A 51 21.62 1.02 -18.30
C SER A 51 22.34 1.74 -17.16
N LYS A 52 21.65 2.52 -16.31
CA LYS A 52 22.27 3.39 -15.30
C LYS A 52 21.57 3.27 -13.95
N LEU A 53 22.37 3.11 -12.91
CA LEU A 53 21.92 3.26 -11.53
C LEU A 53 21.93 4.74 -11.16
N LYS A 54 20.79 5.25 -10.70
CA LYS A 54 20.68 6.63 -10.20
C LYS A 54 20.23 6.61 -8.75
N ILE A 55 21.08 7.13 -7.87
CA ILE A 55 20.77 7.27 -6.45
C ILE A 55 20.31 8.71 -6.21
N LYS A 56 19.19 8.89 -5.51
CA LYS A 56 18.69 10.19 -5.06
C LYS A 56 18.47 10.16 -3.56
N PHE A 57 18.91 11.22 -2.88
CA PHE A 57 18.50 11.49 -1.51
C PHE A 57 17.05 12.01 -1.49
N LYS A 58 16.29 11.58 -0.50
CA LYS A 58 14.88 11.94 -0.32
C LYS A 58 14.62 12.23 1.14
N LEU A 59 14.15 13.45 1.38
CA LEU A 59 13.70 13.84 2.71
C LEU A 59 12.57 12.90 3.17
N LEU A 60 12.64 12.51 4.43
CA LEU A 60 11.51 11.92 5.14
C LEU A 60 10.31 12.88 5.00
N ARG A 61 9.23 12.37 4.42
CA ARG A 61 7.93 13.04 4.39
C ARG A 61 6.95 12.18 5.20
N GLU A 62 5.76 12.73 5.44
CA GLU A 62 4.71 12.26 6.37
C GLU A 62 4.34 10.76 6.39
N ASP A 63 4.80 9.96 5.42
CA ASP A 63 4.61 8.51 5.37
C ASP A 63 5.88 7.78 5.86
N PRO A 64 5.83 7.10 7.02
CA PRO A 64 6.96 6.36 7.57
C PRO A 64 7.07 4.98 6.92
N VAL A 65 7.39 4.92 5.63
CA VAL A 65 7.74 3.66 4.97
C VAL A 65 9.26 3.47 5.06
N THR A 66 9.71 2.46 5.79
CA THR A 66 11.14 2.13 5.97
C THR A 66 11.80 1.75 4.65
N SER A 67 11.10 0.96 3.85
CA SER A 67 11.56 0.50 2.55
C SER A 67 10.39 0.21 1.60
N ARG A 68 10.68 0.27 0.31
CA ARG A 68 9.75 -0.15 -0.75
C ARG A 68 10.48 -0.49 -2.02
N THR A 69 10.21 -1.68 -2.54
CA THR A 69 10.62 -2.07 -3.87
C THR A 69 9.46 -1.96 -4.86
N HIS A 70 9.75 -1.50 -6.08
CA HIS A 70 8.76 -1.31 -7.13
C HIS A 70 9.25 -1.94 -8.45
N TYR A 71 8.30 -2.45 -9.24
CA TYR A 71 8.56 -3.32 -10.38
C TYR A 71 7.95 -2.79 -11.68
N LYS A 72 8.36 -3.35 -12.83
CA LYS A 72 7.64 -3.19 -14.10
C LYS A 72 6.30 -3.94 -14.03
N SER A 73 5.30 -3.46 -14.76
CA SER A 73 3.97 -4.06 -14.84
C SER A 73 4.06 -5.50 -15.33
N ILE A 74 3.25 -6.36 -14.73
CA ILE A 74 3.11 -7.76 -15.13
C ILE A 74 1.75 -7.94 -15.75
N ASP A 75 1.73 -8.43 -16.98
CA ASP A 75 0.48 -8.76 -17.66
C ASP A 75 -0.02 -10.14 -17.22
N ILE A 76 -1.32 -10.21 -16.95
CA ILE A 76 -2.07 -11.45 -16.73
C ILE A 76 -3.16 -11.57 -17.79
N SER A 77 -3.31 -12.76 -18.34
CA SER A 77 -4.26 -13.04 -19.43
C SER A 77 -5.23 -14.17 -19.12
N SER A 78 -5.10 -14.79 -17.94
CA SER A 78 -5.96 -15.89 -17.48
C SER A 78 -5.93 -16.01 -15.95
N LYS A 79 -6.92 -16.69 -15.38
CA LYS A 79 -6.94 -17.05 -13.94
C LYS A 79 -5.76 -17.96 -13.57
N LEU A 80 -5.27 -18.78 -14.50
CA LEU A 80 -4.04 -19.56 -14.31
C LEU A 80 -2.82 -18.65 -14.14
N ASN A 81 -2.65 -17.63 -15.01
CA ASN A 81 -1.55 -16.67 -14.90
C ASN A 81 -1.62 -15.87 -13.59
N TYR A 82 -2.82 -15.49 -13.16
CA TYR A 82 -3.07 -14.87 -11.85
C TYR A 82 -2.55 -15.77 -10.72
N ASN A 83 -2.94 -17.05 -10.69
CA ASN A 83 -2.53 -17.99 -9.64
C ASN A 83 -1.03 -18.29 -9.65
N ILE A 84 -0.42 -18.42 -10.82
CA ILE A 84 1.03 -18.59 -10.96
C ILE A 84 1.77 -17.37 -10.42
N LEU A 85 1.32 -16.16 -10.77
CA LEU A 85 1.90 -14.92 -10.26
C LEU A 85 1.75 -14.83 -8.74
N LEU A 86 0.57 -15.13 -8.20
CA LEU A 86 0.31 -15.11 -6.77
C LEU A 86 1.23 -16.06 -6.01
N LYS A 87 1.44 -17.27 -6.51
CA LYS A 87 2.39 -18.22 -5.91
C LYS A 87 3.82 -17.67 -5.91
N LYS A 88 4.25 -17.03 -7.00
CA LYS A 88 5.57 -16.39 -7.09
C LYS A 88 5.70 -15.23 -6.10
N LEU A 89 4.69 -14.37 -6.00
CA LEU A 89 4.71 -13.22 -5.10
C LEU A 89 4.66 -13.64 -3.63
N ARG A 90 3.93 -14.71 -3.28
CA ARG A 90 3.99 -15.29 -1.93
C ARG A 90 5.38 -15.76 -1.57
N TYR A 91 6.04 -16.47 -2.50
CA TYR A 91 7.43 -16.89 -2.30
C TYR A 91 8.35 -15.68 -2.14
N TYR A 92 8.25 -14.68 -3.03
CA TYR A 92 8.99 -13.42 -2.92
C TYR A 92 8.88 -12.79 -1.52
N ASN A 93 7.65 -12.55 -1.05
CA ASN A 93 7.43 -11.93 0.26
C ASN A 93 7.91 -12.84 1.41
N PHE A 94 7.87 -14.17 1.27
CA PHE A 94 8.32 -15.08 2.32
C PHE A 94 9.84 -15.05 2.54
N VAL A 95 10.64 -14.69 1.53
CA VAL A 95 12.11 -14.75 1.64
C VAL A 95 12.66 -13.71 2.62
N GLY A 96 12.05 -12.52 2.72
CA GLY A 96 12.47 -11.48 3.68
C GLY A 96 12.44 -11.96 5.13
N PRO A 97 11.29 -12.39 5.68
CA PRO A 97 11.20 -12.92 7.04
C PRO A 97 12.05 -14.17 7.26
N LEU A 98 12.22 -15.03 6.25
CA LEU A 98 13.11 -16.19 6.33
C LEU A 98 14.57 -15.74 6.51
N PHE A 99 15.01 -14.72 5.78
CA PHE A 99 16.33 -14.13 5.94
C PHE A 99 16.49 -13.50 7.33
N ASP A 100 15.51 -12.73 7.79
CA ASP A 100 15.55 -12.11 9.12
C ASP A 100 15.65 -13.16 10.24
N PHE A 101 14.99 -14.31 10.06
CA PHE A 101 15.09 -15.44 10.98
C PHE A 101 16.51 -16.01 11.02
N ILE A 102 17.16 -16.19 9.86
CA ILE A 102 18.54 -16.65 9.79
C ILE A 102 19.48 -15.65 10.48
N ILE A 103 19.30 -14.34 10.23
CA ILE A 103 20.07 -13.28 10.90
C ILE A 103 19.86 -13.32 12.41
N PHE A 104 18.62 -13.47 12.87
CA PHE A 104 18.32 -13.60 14.29
C PHE A 104 19.04 -14.79 14.92
N ILE A 105 19.02 -15.98 14.31
CA ILE A 105 19.71 -17.17 14.85
C ILE A 105 21.23 -16.95 14.95
N ILE A 106 21.83 -16.33 13.94
CA ILE A 106 23.27 -16.00 13.94
C ILE A 106 23.59 -15.01 15.06
N LEU A 107 22.83 -13.91 15.17
CA LEU A 107 23.06 -12.86 16.15
C LEU A 107 22.72 -13.31 17.58
N LEU A 108 21.74 -14.19 17.75
CA LEU A 108 21.43 -14.84 19.02
C LEU A 108 22.59 -15.70 19.49
N SER A 109 23.11 -16.56 18.61
CA SER A 109 24.26 -17.43 18.93
C SER A 109 25.48 -16.60 19.32
N PHE A 110 25.76 -15.51 18.59
CA PHE A 110 26.83 -14.58 18.92
C PHE A 110 26.60 -13.85 20.25
N GLY A 111 25.36 -13.41 20.52
CA GLY A 111 24.98 -12.72 21.75
C GLY A 111 25.05 -13.62 22.99
N LEU A 112 24.78 -14.92 22.85
CA LEU A 112 24.94 -15.91 23.92
C LEU A 112 26.41 -16.15 24.27
N LEU A 113 27.30 -16.18 23.27
CA LEU A 113 28.75 -16.32 23.49
C LEU A 113 29.39 -15.01 24.00
N ASN A 114 28.86 -13.86 23.59
CA ASN A 114 29.36 -12.54 23.96
C ASN A 114 28.24 -11.64 24.52
N ILE A 115 27.97 -11.76 25.82
CA ILE A 115 26.78 -11.14 26.45
C ILE A 115 26.67 -9.61 26.26
N LYS A 116 27.81 -8.92 26.10
CA LYS A 116 27.88 -7.47 25.79
C LYS A 116 27.25 -7.11 24.44
N HIS A 117 27.01 -8.09 23.57
CA HIS A 117 26.42 -7.95 22.24
C HIS A 117 25.02 -8.59 22.12
N SER A 118 24.40 -8.99 23.24
CA SER A 118 23.05 -9.56 23.26
C SER A 118 21.98 -8.63 22.65
N TYR A 119 22.19 -7.31 22.68
CA TYR A 119 21.31 -6.33 22.05
C TYR A 119 21.16 -6.52 20.52
N LEU A 120 22.14 -7.14 19.84
CA LEU A 120 22.06 -7.46 18.41
C LEU A 120 20.96 -8.50 18.12
N ALA A 121 20.84 -9.49 19.01
CA ALA A 121 19.81 -10.52 18.93
C ALA A 121 18.41 -9.92 19.19
N LEU A 122 18.30 -9.00 20.15
CA LEU A 122 17.05 -8.30 20.42
C LEU A 122 16.61 -7.45 19.22
N LEU A 123 17.55 -6.71 18.62
CA LEU A 123 17.27 -5.87 17.46
C LEU A 123 16.79 -6.69 16.25
N SER A 124 17.49 -7.78 15.92
CA SER A 124 17.06 -8.68 14.85
C SER A 124 15.74 -9.39 15.15
N LEU A 125 15.45 -9.72 16.41
CA LEU A 125 14.16 -10.28 16.81
C LEU A 125 13.01 -9.29 16.60
N ILE A 126 13.20 -8.02 16.96
CA ILE A 126 12.21 -6.96 16.73
C ILE A 126 11.95 -6.81 15.24
N HIS A 127 13.01 -6.75 14.42
CA HIS A 127 12.88 -6.65 12.97
C HIS A 127 12.14 -7.85 12.36
N LEU A 128 12.55 -9.08 12.72
CA LEU A 128 11.88 -10.32 12.34
C LEU A 128 10.39 -10.31 12.73
N THR A 129 10.08 -9.83 13.93
CA THR A 129 8.69 -9.75 14.40
C THR A 129 7.89 -8.84 13.47
N ILE A 130 8.41 -7.65 13.16
CA ILE A 130 7.72 -6.69 12.28
C ILE A 130 7.55 -7.25 10.86
N SER A 131 8.58 -7.90 10.30
CA SER A 131 8.51 -8.44 8.93
C SER A 131 7.59 -9.66 8.83
N SER A 132 7.48 -10.47 9.87
CA SER A 132 6.68 -11.70 9.89
C SER A 132 5.21 -11.54 10.32
N VAL A 133 4.85 -10.44 10.99
CA VAL A 133 3.47 -10.17 11.42
C VAL A 133 2.52 -10.26 10.22
N ASN A 134 1.39 -10.96 10.35
CA ASN A 134 0.42 -11.14 9.26
C ASN A 134 -0.61 -10.00 9.15
N PHE A 135 -0.63 -9.08 10.12
CA PHE A 135 -1.69 -8.07 10.27
C PHE A 135 -1.43 -6.75 9.54
N PHE A 136 -0.20 -6.22 9.61
CA PHE A 136 0.18 -4.94 9.01
C PHE A 136 0.68 -5.09 7.58
N ASN A 137 0.96 -3.99 6.87
CA ASN A 137 1.59 -4.03 5.55
C ASN A 137 3.05 -4.48 5.66
N SER A 138 3.23 -5.78 5.83
CA SER A 138 4.48 -6.50 5.99
C SER A 138 4.56 -7.63 4.99
N ASP A 139 5.75 -8.20 4.87
CA ASP A 139 5.99 -9.41 4.11
C ASP A 139 5.12 -10.58 4.58
N GLY A 140 4.96 -10.76 5.90
CA GLY A 140 4.12 -11.79 6.49
C GLY A 140 2.66 -11.72 6.02
N LYS A 141 2.08 -10.51 5.94
CA LYS A 141 0.72 -10.32 5.42
C LYS A 141 0.60 -10.78 3.97
N PHE A 142 1.55 -10.45 3.11
CA PHE A 142 1.47 -10.81 1.70
C PHE A 142 1.91 -12.24 1.41
N ALA A 143 2.78 -12.83 2.23
CA ALA A 143 3.22 -14.22 2.12
C ALA A 143 2.15 -15.20 2.64
N ILE A 144 1.65 -14.97 3.86
CA ILE A 144 0.70 -15.85 4.55
C ILE A 144 -0.73 -15.32 4.40
N GLY A 145 -0.98 -14.06 4.73
CA GLY A 145 -2.33 -13.47 4.68
C GLY A 145 -2.96 -13.54 3.29
N SER A 146 -2.18 -13.44 2.20
CA SER A 146 -2.73 -13.65 0.85
C SER A 146 -3.16 -15.10 0.56
N LYS A 147 -2.69 -16.09 1.34
CA LYS A 147 -3.15 -17.49 1.30
C LYS A 147 -4.48 -17.67 2.02
N GLU A 148 -4.71 -16.89 3.07
CA GLU A 148 -5.87 -17.00 3.95
C GLU A 148 -7.01 -16.07 3.53
N ASP A 149 -6.69 -14.95 2.86
CA ASP A 149 -7.64 -13.92 2.48
C ASP A 149 -7.47 -13.52 1.00
N SER A 150 -8.52 -13.74 0.21
CA SER A 150 -8.54 -13.43 -1.23
C SER A 150 -8.41 -11.92 -1.51
N ARG A 151 -8.84 -11.05 -0.59
CA ARG A 151 -8.70 -9.60 -0.70
C ARG A 151 -7.22 -9.19 -0.67
N CYS A 152 -6.46 -9.79 0.24
CA CYS A 152 -5.00 -9.59 0.30
C CYS A 152 -4.31 -10.10 -0.97
N ALA A 153 -4.74 -11.24 -1.51
CA ALA A 153 -4.22 -11.77 -2.77
C ALA A 153 -4.52 -10.83 -3.95
N PHE A 154 -5.74 -10.30 -4.01
CA PHE A 154 -6.14 -9.34 -5.03
C PHE A 154 -5.30 -8.07 -4.96
N ASP A 155 -5.17 -7.45 -3.79
CA ASP A 155 -4.38 -6.23 -3.61
C ASP A 155 -2.91 -6.43 -4.01
N LEU A 156 -2.33 -7.58 -3.68
CA LEU A 156 -0.97 -7.94 -4.05
C LEU A 156 -0.82 -8.05 -5.58
N ILE A 157 -1.69 -8.81 -6.25
CA ILE A 157 -1.63 -8.97 -7.71
C ILE A 157 -1.91 -7.66 -8.42
N ARG A 158 -2.97 -6.96 -8.01
CA ARG A 158 -3.34 -5.64 -8.51
C ARG A 158 -2.14 -4.71 -8.46
N SER A 159 -1.46 -4.63 -7.33
CA SER A 159 -0.26 -3.78 -7.18
C SER A 159 0.79 -4.10 -8.24
N PHE A 160 1.13 -5.37 -8.47
CA PHE A 160 2.12 -5.77 -9.49
C PHE A 160 1.65 -5.61 -10.95
N THR A 161 0.34 -5.69 -11.21
CA THR A 161 -0.21 -5.39 -12.55
C THR A 161 -0.24 -3.89 -12.85
N LEU A 162 -0.43 -3.06 -11.81
CA LEU A 162 -0.41 -1.59 -11.90
C LEU A 162 1.00 -1.00 -11.81
N CYS A 163 1.93 -1.73 -11.18
CA CYS A 163 3.33 -1.37 -11.02
C CYS A 163 3.95 -1.00 -12.37
N GLY A 164 4.83 -0.01 -12.41
CA GLY A 164 5.48 0.47 -13.63
C GLY A 164 4.84 1.75 -14.17
N ASN A 165 4.66 1.86 -15.49
CA ASN A 165 4.08 3.06 -16.13
C ASN A 165 2.55 3.16 -15.96
N GLY A 166 1.94 2.30 -15.14
CA GLY A 166 0.50 2.28 -14.87
C GLY A 166 -0.36 1.88 -16.07
N LYS A 167 0.19 1.20 -17.09
CA LYS A 167 -0.58 0.69 -18.23
C LYS A 167 -0.97 -0.76 -17.96
N VAL A 168 -2.22 -0.98 -17.60
CA VAL A 168 -2.79 -2.33 -17.46
C VAL A 168 -3.30 -2.78 -18.83
N SER A 169 -2.83 -3.93 -19.31
CA SER A 169 -3.32 -4.54 -20.56
C SER A 169 -4.80 -4.89 -20.46
N GLU A 170 -5.51 -4.85 -21.59
CA GLU A 170 -6.94 -5.15 -21.64
C GLU A 170 -7.28 -6.54 -21.08
N SER A 171 -6.43 -7.54 -21.33
CA SER A 171 -6.59 -8.87 -20.73
C SER A 171 -6.48 -8.84 -19.21
N SER A 172 -5.53 -8.06 -18.67
CA SER A 172 -5.34 -7.93 -17.23
C SER A 172 -6.54 -7.25 -16.58
N LYS A 173 -7.09 -6.21 -17.23
CA LYS A 173 -8.29 -5.51 -16.74
C LYS A 173 -9.47 -6.47 -16.60
N ARG A 174 -9.70 -7.32 -17.60
CA ARG A 174 -10.78 -8.33 -17.57
C ARG A 174 -10.58 -9.31 -16.42
N ILE A 175 -9.39 -9.92 -16.32
CA ILE A 175 -9.08 -10.88 -15.24
C ILE A 175 -9.21 -10.24 -13.86
N LEU A 176 -8.69 -9.03 -13.66
CA LEU A 176 -8.81 -8.33 -12.38
C LEU A 176 -10.27 -7.97 -12.08
N THR A 177 -11.06 -7.60 -13.10
CA THR A 177 -12.50 -7.33 -12.93
C THR A 177 -13.23 -8.59 -12.50
N ASP A 178 -13.01 -9.72 -13.16
CA ASP A 178 -13.69 -10.99 -12.82
C ASP A 178 -13.36 -11.43 -11.39
N ILE A 179 -12.09 -11.35 -10.99
CA ILE A 179 -11.66 -11.67 -9.62
C ILE A 179 -12.24 -10.68 -8.61
N HIS A 180 -12.29 -9.38 -8.91
CA HIS A 180 -12.94 -8.38 -8.06
C HIS A 180 -14.41 -8.74 -7.81
N MET A 181 -15.14 -9.11 -8.86
CA MET A 181 -16.55 -9.48 -8.78
C MET A 181 -16.74 -10.74 -7.91
N GLU A 182 -15.95 -11.79 -8.15
CA GLU A 182 -15.98 -13.05 -7.39
C GLU A 182 -15.69 -12.82 -5.90
N ILE A 183 -14.67 -12.04 -5.57
CA ILE A 183 -14.33 -11.73 -4.17
C ILE A 183 -15.46 -10.91 -3.53
N SER A 184 -15.90 -9.85 -4.22
CA SER A 184 -16.93 -8.95 -3.70
C SER A 184 -18.23 -9.68 -3.41
N GLU A 185 -18.67 -10.57 -4.29
CA GLU A 185 -19.91 -11.33 -4.12
C GLU A 185 -19.94 -12.11 -2.79
N ASN A 186 -18.78 -12.57 -2.32
CA ASN A 186 -18.64 -13.37 -1.10
C ASN A 186 -18.44 -12.55 0.19
N ILE A 187 -18.17 -11.24 0.11
CA ILE A 187 -17.96 -10.41 1.31
C ILE A 187 -19.30 -10.02 1.93
N VAL A 188 -19.50 -10.26 3.22
CA VAL A 188 -20.64 -9.71 3.97
C VAL A 188 -20.26 -8.32 4.51
N ILE A 189 -21.12 -7.32 4.30
CA ILE A 189 -20.90 -5.96 4.80
C ILE A 189 -21.58 -5.82 6.16
N GLU A 190 -20.76 -5.75 7.19
CA GLU A 190 -21.19 -5.69 8.59
C GLU A 190 -20.85 -4.33 9.21
N GLU A 191 -21.37 -4.09 10.41
CA GLU A 191 -21.02 -2.91 11.20
C GLU A 191 -19.58 -3.02 11.71
N PHE A 192 -18.94 -1.87 11.85
CA PHE A 192 -17.58 -1.80 12.37
C PHE A 192 -17.49 -2.40 13.78
N ASP A 193 -16.67 -3.44 13.91
CA ASP A 193 -16.27 -4.05 15.17
C ASP A 193 -14.75 -3.92 15.35
N VAL A 194 -14.34 -3.26 16.43
CA VAL A 194 -12.92 -3.10 16.80
C VAL A 194 -12.26 -4.45 17.15
N ASN A 195 -13.04 -5.47 17.48
CA ASN A 195 -12.51 -6.80 17.73
C ASN A 195 -12.23 -7.57 16.42
N ASP A 196 -12.79 -7.13 15.29
CA ASP A 196 -12.55 -7.68 13.95
C ASP A 196 -11.85 -6.67 13.02
N LEU A 197 -10.80 -6.03 13.55
CA LEU A 197 -10.00 -5.08 12.77
C LEU A 197 -9.37 -5.71 11.53
N TRP A 198 -9.07 -7.02 11.53
CA TRP A 198 -8.49 -7.69 10.37
C TRP A 198 -9.41 -7.61 9.16
N ASN A 199 -10.68 -7.99 9.34
CA ASN A 199 -11.70 -7.95 8.30
C ASN A 199 -11.96 -6.52 7.83
N PHE A 200 -12.08 -5.57 8.77
CA PHE A 200 -12.24 -4.15 8.46
C PHE A 200 -11.06 -3.62 7.61
N LEU A 201 -9.82 -3.87 8.02
CA LEU A 201 -8.61 -3.38 7.35
C LEU A 201 -8.43 -3.96 5.95
N ASN A 202 -8.85 -5.21 5.74
CA ASN A 202 -8.81 -5.83 4.43
C ASN A 202 -9.97 -5.36 3.53
N ASN A 203 -11.18 -5.17 4.07
CA ASN A 203 -12.30 -4.57 3.33
C ASN A 203 -11.98 -3.14 2.87
N ILE A 204 -11.51 -2.28 3.78
CA ILE A 204 -11.17 -0.90 3.43
C ILE A 204 -10.03 -0.85 2.40
N SER A 205 -9.02 -1.73 2.51
CA SER A 205 -7.94 -1.81 1.51
C SER A 205 -8.49 -2.22 0.16
N PHE A 206 -9.20 -3.36 0.11
CA PHE A 206 -9.73 -3.97 -1.11
C PHE A 206 -10.70 -3.05 -1.86
N PHE A 207 -11.73 -2.53 -1.17
CA PHE A 207 -12.74 -1.70 -1.82
C PHE A 207 -12.19 -0.34 -2.25
N THR A 208 -11.33 0.28 -1.44
CA THR A 208 -10.70 1.57 -1.81
C THR A 208 -9.79 1.42 -3.02
N ASN A 209 -8.94 0.38 -3.03
CA ASN A 209 -8.05 0.09 -4.15
C ASN A 209 -8.82 -0.25 -5.43
N SER A 210 -9.91 -1.01 -5.30
CA SER A 210 -10.78 -1.37 -6.42
C SER A 210 -11.51 -0.16 -6.97
N LEU A 211 -12.03 0.73 -6.12
CA LEU A 211 -12.64 1.98 -6.55
C LEU A 211 -11.65 2.86 -7.31
N LEU A 212 -10.44 3.05 -6.79
CA LEU A 212 -9.39 3.81 -7.47
C LEU A 212 -9.02 3.20 -8.83
N SER A 213 -8.90 1.88 -8.91
CA SER A 213 -8.60 1.21 -10.18
C SER A 213 -9.75 1.30 -11.18
N TYR A 214 -10.99 1.26 -10.72
CA TYR A 214 -12.17 1.49 -11.55
C TYR A 214 -12.19 2.93 -12.10
N LEU A 215 -12.00 3.93 -11.23
CA LEU A 215 -11.88 5.33 -11.65
C LEU A 215 -10.71 5.55 -12.62
N ASN A 216 -9.67 4.73 -12.58
CA ASN A 216 -8.55 4.82 -13.52
C ASN A 216 -8.77 4.07 -14.84
N GLY A 217 -9.86 3.31 -14.97
CA GLY A 217 -10.14 2.44 -16.10
C GLY A 217 -9.24 1.19 -16.14
N ASP A 218 -8.68 0.77 -15.01
CA ASP A 218 -7.90 -0.47 -14.85
C ASP A 218 -8.77 -1.65 -14.38
N LEU A 219 -9.94 -1.36 -13.79
CA LEU A 219 -11.05 -2.30 -13.67
C LEU A 219 -12.17 -1.83 -14.60
N LEU A 220 -12.81 -2.76 -15.29
CA LEU A 220 -13.88 -2.45 -16.25
C LEU A 220 -15.21 -2.23 -15.54
N ARG A 221 -15.41 -2.89 -14.40
CA ARG A 221 -16.62 -2.82 -13.58
C ARG A 221 -16.26 -2.93 -12.10
N ILE A 222 -17.14 -2.44 -11.25
CA ILE A 222 -17.06 -2.58 -9.79
C ILE A 222 -18.37 -3.17 -9.27
N HIS A 223 -18.27 -4.05 -8.29
CA HIS A 223 -19.41 -4.72 -7.66
C HIS A 223 -20.21 -3.76 -6.75
N ASN A 224 -21.53 -3.93 -6.66
CA ASN A 224 -22.40 -3.05 -5.85
C ASN A 224 -22.05 -3.05 -4.35
N LYS A 225 -21.61 -4.20 -3.81
CA LYS A 225 -21.11 -4.29 -2.41
C LYS A 225 -19.98 -3.31 -2.08
N SER A 226 -19.23 -2.83 -3.07
CA SER A 226 -18.27 -1.75 -2.84
C SER A 226 -18.98 -0.48 -2.35
N PHE A 227 -20.14 -0.15 -2.93
CA PHE A 227 -20.92 1.02 -2.53
C PHE A 227 -21.61 0.79 -1.18
N ASP A 228 -22.17 -0.39 -0.95
CA ASP A 228 -22.73 -0.77 0.35
C ASP A 228 -21.69 -0.62 1.46
N PHE A 229 -20.44 -1.04 1.19
CA PHE A 229 -19.31 -0.87 2.10
C PHE A 229 -19.02 0.61 2.39
N PHE A 230 -18.91 1.48 1.38
CA PHE A 230 -18.62 2.89 1.63
C PHE A 230 -19.76 3.61 2.33
N GLU A 231 -21.01 3.26 2.05
CA GLU A 231 -22.18 3.80 2.76
C GLU A 231 -22.19 3.38 4.23
N ARG A 232 -21.82 2.12 4.52
CA ARG A 232 -21.61 1.65 5.90
C ARG A 232 -20.43 2.39 6.55
N LEU A 233 -19.33 2.59 5.83
CA LEU A 233 -18.13 3.29 6.31
C LEU A 233 -18.43 4.72 6.78
N ILE A 234 -19.30 5.43 6.05
CA ILE A 234 -19.80 6.76 6.43
C ILE A 234 -20.60 6.71 7.73
N LYS A 235 -21.54 5.75 7.85
CA LYS A 235 -22.37 5.57 9.06
C LYS A 235 -21.52 5.24 10.29
N ASP A 236 -20.54 4.37 10.12
CA ASP A 236 -19.72 3.85 11.21
C ASP A 236 -18.55 4.76 11.59
N PHE A 237 -18.32 5.86 10.85
CA PHE A 237 -17.16 6.74 11.04
C PHE A 237 -16.96 7.21 12.48
N LYS A 238 -18.06 7.55 13.18
CA LYS A 238 -18.01 7.95 14.60
C LYS A 238 -17.52 6.81 15.49
N ASN A 239 -17.97 5.58 15.26
CA ASN A 239 -17.53 4.40 16.00
C ASN A 239 -16.08 4.05 15.70
N ILE A 240 -15.67 4.14 14.43
CA ILE A 240 -14.27 3.93 14.02
C ILE A 240 -13.36 4.91 14.76
N LYS A 241 -13.72 6.20 14.78
CA LYS A 241 -12.95 7.21 15.51
C LYS A 241 -12.90 6.96 17.02
N LEU A 242 -14.02 6.53 17.61
CA LEU A 242 -14.14 6.26 19.04
C LEU A 242 -13.27 5.08 19.47
N TYR A 243 -13.33 3.97 18.74
CA TYR A 243 -12.69 2.72 19.14
C TYR A 243 -11.28 2.51 18.54
N ASP A 244 -10.99 3.08 17.35
CA ASP A 244 -9.64 3.09 16.78
C ASP A 244 -9.36 4.36 15.95
N TYR A 245 -9.05 5.46 16.64
CA TYR A 245 -8.73 6.75 16.04
C TYR A 245 -7.58 6.71 15.02
N ARG A 246 -6.71 5.69 15.06
CA ARG A 246 -5.61 5.52 14.10
C ARG A 246 -6.12 5.25 12.68
N GLN A 247 -7.34 4.75 12.54
CA GLN A 247 -7.97 4.49 11.24
C GLN A 247 -8.71 5.71 10.67
N GLU A 248 -8.80 6.84 11.40
CA GLU A 248 -9.58 8.03 11.00
C GLU A 248 -9.14 8.57 9.63
N GLU A 249 -7.84 8.73 9.40
CA GLU A 249 -7.34 9.26 8.13
C GLU A 249 -7.56 8.28 6.98
N LYS A 250 -7.21 7.00 7.16
CA LYS A 250 -7.41 5.96 6.13
C LYS A 250 -8.89 5.86 5.71
N THR A 251 -9.77 5.95 6.69
CA THR A 251 -11.23 5.96 6.50
C THR A 251 -11.68 7.23 5.77
N SER A 252 -11.14 8.38 6.15
CA SER A 252 -11.45 9.67 5.51
C SER A 252 -11.05 9.67 4.03
N ILE A 253 -9.87 9.13 3.69
CA ILE A 253 -9.40 9.00 2.30
C ILE A 253 -10.30 8.05 1.50
N ALA A 254 -10.71 6.93 2.08
CA ALA A 254 -11.62 5.98 1.44
C ALA A 254 -12.98 6.62 1.12
N ILE A 255 -13.55 7.35 2.09
CA ILE A 255 -14.79 8.11 1.91
C ILE A 255 -14.61 9.20 0.85
N LEU A 256 -13.51 9.95 0.85
CA LEU A 256 -13.22 10.97 -0.15
C LEU A 256 -13.29 10.42 -1.57
N TYR A 257 -12.66 9.27 -1.84
CA TYR A 257 -12.71 8.67 -3.18
C TYR A 257 -14.12 8.23 -3.57
N TYR A 258 -14.91 7.72 -2.62
CA TYR A 258 -16.31 7.38 -2.87
C TYR A 258 -17.17 8.60 -3.21
N LEU A 259 -16.97 9.71 -2.48
CA LEU A 259 -17.66 10.96 -2.75
C LEU A 259 -17.28 11.53 -4.12
N ILE A 260 -15.99 11.49 -4.48
CA ILE A 260 -15.52 11.88 -5.82
C ILE A 260 -16.22 11.02 -6.88
N TYR A 261 -16.29 9.70 -6.68
CA TYR A 261 -17.02 8.81 -7.59
C TYR A 261 -18.49 9.22 -7.76
N LYS A 262 -19.21 9.52 -6.66
CA LYS A 262 -20.59 10.00 -6.74
C LYS A 262 -20.71 11.32 -7.51
N LYS A 263 -19.79 12.27 -7.28
CA LYS A 263 -19.74 13.56 -8.00
C LYS A 263 -19.47 13.40 -9.49
N ILE A 264 -18.64 12.42 -9.87
CA ILE A 264 -18.35 12.10 -11.28
C ILE A 264 -19.60 11.52 -11.96
N LEU A 265 -20.33 10.63 -11.27
CA LEU A 265 -21.56 10.05 -11.80
C LEU A 265 -22.71 11.04 -11.88
N ASP A 266 -22.86 11.90 -10.88
CA ASP A 266 -23.90 12.92 -10.82
C ASP A 266 -23.27 14.29 -10.55
N ARG A 267 -23.21 15.13 -11.59
CA ARG A 267 -22.67 16.49 -11.48
C ARG A 267 -23.46 17.36 -10.50
N LYS A 268 -24.74 17.06 -10.28
CA LYS A 268 -25.62 17.77 -9.32
C LYS A 268 -25.45 17.28 -7.89
N PHE A 269 -24.64 16.25 -7.65
CA PHE A 269 -24.32 15.77 -6.32
C PHE A 269 -23.82 16.92 -5.44
N ASP A 270 -24.58 17.23 -4.39
CA ASP A 270 -24.23 18.19 -3.36
C ASP A 270 -23.85 17.45 -2.09
N ILE A 271 -22.58 17.62 -1.69
CA ILE A 271 -22.03 17.02 -0.48
C ILE A 271 -22.77 17.50 0.78
N LYS A 272 -23.31 18.73 0.77
CA LYS A 272 -24.02 19.32 1.91
C LYS A 272 -25.39 18.70 2.15
N ALA A 273 -25.95 18.04 1.13
CA ALA A 273 -27.24 17.35 1.23
C ALA A 273 -27.14 15.99 1.94
N ILE A 274 -25.93 15.54 2.27
CA ILE A 274 -25.67 14.24 2.90
C ILE A 274 -25.00 14.49 4.25
N ASP A 275 -25.43 13.74 5.28
CA ASP A 275 -24.78 13.74 6.58
C ASP A 275 -23.42 13.02 6.49
N ILE A 276 -22.40 13.76 6.07
CA ILE A 276 -21.03 13.27 5.93
C ILE A 276 -20.25 13.65 7.18
N PRO A 277 -19.52 12.70 7.79
CA PRO A 277 -18.69 12.99 8.96
C PRO A 277 -17.61 14.02 8.62
N ASN A 278 -17.11 14.71 9.65
CA ASN A 278 -15.96 15.60 9.49
C ASN A 278 -14.71 14.78 9.14
N LEU A 279 -14.33 14.80 7.86
CA LEU A 279 -13.19 14.07 7.33
C LEU A 279 -11.88 14.72 7.76
N LYS A 280 -10.87 13.90 8.06
CA LYS A 280 -9.55 14.37 8.49
C LYS A 280 -8.47 13.85 7.57
N PHE A 281 -7.65 14.77 7.07
CA PHE A 281 -6.50 14.48 6.21
C PHE A 281 -5.24 15.00 6.91
N LEU A 282 -4.25 14.14 7.13
CA LEU A 282 -2.93 14.59 7.60
C LEU A 282 -2.08 15.02 6.41
N ASN A 283 -2.22 14.34 5.27
CA ASN A 283 -1.52 14.73 4.06
C ASN A 283 -2.26 15.87 3.30
N PRO A 284 -1.61 17.03 3.05
CA PRO A 284 -2.24 18.17 2.37
C PRO A 284 -2.79 17.87 0.98
N TYR A 285 -2.29 16.83 0.31
CA TYR A 285 -2.80 16.40 -0.98
C TYR A 285 -4.29 16.07 -0.94
N TYR A 286 -4.74 15.34 0.08
CA TYR A 286 -6.12 14.88 0.16
C TYR A 286 -7.08 16.01 0.56
N GLU A 287 -6.61 16.96 1.37
CA GLU A 287 -7.35 18.17 1.68
C GLU A 287 -7.58 19.01 0.42
N GLU A 288 -6.52 19.25 -0.36
CA GLU A 288 -6.64 19.97 -1.64
C GLU A 288 -7.51 19.20 -2.65
N LEU A 289 -7.45 17.86 -2.66
CA LEU A 289 -8.30 17.04 -3.50
C LEU A 289 -9.78 17.15 -3.09
N PHE A 290 -10.07 17.15 -1.79
CA PHE A 290 -11.42 17.40 -1.29
C PHE A 290 -11.92 18.80 -1.69
N ASN A 291 -11.08 19.82 -1.50
CA ASN A 291 -11.42 21.20 -1.82
C ASN A 291 -11.68 21.41 -3.32
N LEU A 292 -10.92 20.75 -4.19
CA LEU A 292 -11.10 20.81 -5.64
C LEU A 292 -12.51 20.35 -6.04
N PHE A 293 -12.96 19.21 -5.52
CA PHE A 293 -14.23 18.59 -5.93
C PHE A 293 -15.46 19.19 -5.24
N PHE A 294 -15.30 19.78 -4.05
CA PHE A 294 -16.44 20.14 -3.19
C PHE A 294 -16.47 21.58 -2.68
N ASN A 295 -15.34 22.31 -2.72
CA ASN A 295 -15.23 23.68 -2.20
C ASN A 295 -14.75 24.70 -3.24
N GLU A 296 -14.84 24.37 -4.54
CA GLU A 296 -14.51 25.28 -5.66
C GLU A 296 -13.06 25.81 -5.65
N SER A 297 -12.12 25.11 -5.02
CA SER A 297 -10.70 25.48 -5.13
C SER A 297 -10.18 25.13 -6.53
N ASN A 298 -9.35 25.99 -7.13
CA ASN A 298 -8.75 25.73 -8.44
C ASN A 298 -7.26 25.40 -8.33
N ASN A 299 -6.91 24.51 -7.40
CA ASN A 299 -5.51 24.18 -7.09
C ASN A 299 -4.98 22.97 -7.91
N LEU A 300 -5.34 22.91 -9.20
CA LEU A 300 -4.92 21.84 -10.11
C LEU A 300 -3.39 21.77 -10.27
N GLU A 301 -2.71 22.92 -10.20
CA GLU A 301 -1.24 22.97 -10.27
C GLU A 301 -0.61 22.24 -9.08
N PHE A 302 -1.10 22.49 -7.86
CA PHE A 302 -0.62 21.79 -6.66
C PHE A 302 -0.84 20.28 -6.77
N LEU A 303 -2.06 19.86 -7.15
CA LEU A 303 -2.44 18.44 -7.23
C LEU A 303 -1.74 17.68 -8.36
N SER A 304 -1.33 18.37 -9.43
CA SER A 304 -0.61 17.76 -10.56
C SER A 304 0.90 17.60 -10.30
N ASN A 305 1.45 18.27 -9.29
CA ASN A 305 2.88 18.21 -8.98
C ASN A 305 3.24 16.91 -8.24
N ASN A 306 4.17 16.12 -8.80
CA ASN A 306 4.65 14.88 -8.16
C ASN A 306 5.22 15.09 -6.76
N LYS A 307 5.74 16.30 -6.47
CA LYS A 307 6.25 16.65 -5.14
C LYS A 307 5.15 16.88 -4.11
N ASN A 308 3.88 16.95 -4.50
CA ASN A 308 2.78 17.15 -3.56
C ASN A 308 1.95 15.88 -3.38
N LEU A 309 2.18 14.85 -4.22
CA LEU A 309 1.54 13.55 -4.03
C LEU A 309 1.97 12.91 -2.69
N PRO A 310 1.11 12.06 -2.10
CA PRO A 310 1.48 11.20 -0.98
C PRO A 310 2.75 10.41 -1.31
N SER A 311 3.56 10.12 -0.29
CA SER A 311 4.91 9.57 -0.51
C SER A 311 4.88 8.25 -1.28
N TYR A 312 3.83 7.47 -1.06
CA TYR A 312 3.64 6.17 -1.69
C TYR A 312 3.44 6.30 -3.21
N ALA A 313 2.93 7.45 -3.68
CA ALA A 313 2.61 7.71 -5.08
C ALA A 313 3.64 8.60 -5.78
N SER A 314 4.31 9.50 -5.08
CA SER A 314 5.21 10.51 -5.69
C SER A 314 6.39 9.95 -6.49
N TYR A 315 6.74 8.67 -6.31
CA TYR A 315 7.86 7.99 -6.99
C TYR A 315 7.44 6.75 -7.77
N CYS A 316 6.18 6.36 -7.65
CA CYS A 316 5.60 5.24 -8.36
C CYS A 316 4.75 5.80 -9.49
N ASN A 317 5.21 5.67 -10.74
CA ASN A 317 4.48 6.19 -11.90
C ASN A 317 3.05 5.62 -11.98
N GLY A 318 2.85 4.34 -11.63
CA GLY A 318 1.53 3.71 -11.56
C GLY A 318 0.60 4.37 -10.53
N TYR A 319 1.06 4.54 -9.29
CA TYR A 319 0.27 5.17 -8.22
C TYR A 319 0.10 6.68 -8.44
N SER A 320 1.12 7.37 -8.97
CA SER A 320 1.00 8.77 -9.39
C SER A 320 -0.06 8.95 -10.46
N LYS A 321 -0.08 8.05 -11.47
CA LYS A 321 -1.10 8.06 -12.53
C LYS A 321 -2.50 7.89 -11.96
N LEU A 322 -2.70 6.96 -11.02
CA LEU A 322 -3.99 6.72 -10.38
C LEU A 322 -4.57 8.01 -9.79
N LEU A 323 -3.77 8.74 -9.02
CA LEU A 323 -4.20 9.98 -8.39
C LEU A 323 -4.40 11.12 -9.41
N LYS A 324 -3.47 11.28 -10.36
CA LYS A 324 -3.55 12.33 -11.38
C LYS A 324 -4.72 12.16 -12.34
N ASN A 325 -5.11 10.92 -12.63
CA ASN A 325 -6.25 10.67 -13.49
C ASN A 325 -7.57 11.08 -12.86
N LEU A 326 -7.68 11.15 -11.52
CA LEU A 326 -8.84 11.72 -10.85
C LEU A 326 -9.08 13.17 -11.27
N LEU A 327 -8.00 13.95 -11.42
CA LEU A 327 -8.07 15.38 -11.80
C LEU A 327 -8.69 15.59 -13.18
N LYS A 328 -8.56 14.62 -14.09
CA LYS A 328 -9.16 14.71 -15.45
C LYS A 328 -10.68 14.70 -15.41
N TYR A 329 -11.28 14.09 -14.40
CA TYR A 329 -12.74 14.09 -14.24
C TYR A 329 -13.29 15.42 -13.71
N TYR A 330 -12.44 16.25 -13.10
CA TYR A 330 -12.85 17.61 -12.72
C TYR A 330 -12.87 18.55 -13.92
N SER A 331 -11.89 18.41 -14.83
CA SER A 331 -11.77 19.27 -16.02
C SER A 331 -12.79 18.98 -17.13
N ASN A 332 -13.55 17.88 -17.05
CA ASN A 332 -14.48 17.41 -18.09
C ASN A 332 -15.92 17.39 -17.59
#